data_AF-A0A7M4EH36-F1
#
_entry.id   AF-A0A7M4EH36-F1
#
_cell.length_a   1.000
_cell.length_b   1.000
_cell.length_c   1.000
_cell.angle_alpha   90.00
_cell.angle_beta   90.00
_cell.angle_gamma   90.00
#
_symmetry.space_group_name_H-M   'P 1'
#
loop_
_entity.id
_entity.type
_entity.pdbx_description
1 polymer ?
#
loop_
_entity_poly.entity_id
_entity_poly.type
_entity_poly.pdbx_seq_one_letter_code
_entity_poly.pdbx_strand_id
1 'polypeptide(L)'
;MELLDKYLIANATNPESKVFYLKMKGDYFRYLAEVACGDDRKQTIENSQGAYQEAFDISKKEMQPTHPIRLGLALNFSVFYYEILNNPELACTLLMRLSQNLIH
;
A
#
# COMPACT_ATOMS: atom_id res chain seq x y z
N MET A 1 -13.52 -5.14 6.76
CA MET A 1 -12.92 -3.82 7.02
C MET A 1 -13.14 -3.28 8.42
N GLU A 2 -14.28 -3.50 9.06
CA GLU A 2 -14.53 -2.94 10.41
C GLU A 2 -13.44 -3.26 11.45
N LEU A 3 -12.88 -4.47 11.45
CA LEU A 3 -11.78 -4.83 12.33
C LEU A 3 -10.54 -3.95 12.13
N LEU A 4 -10.14 -3.71 10.88
CA LEU A 4 -8.98 -2.88 10.55
C LEU A 4 -9.25 -1.42 10.91
N ASP A 5 -10.39 -0.86 10.50
CA ASP A 5 -10.67 0.57 10.68
C ASP A 5 -11.03 0.94 12.12
N LYS A 6 -11.89 0.16 12.79
CA LYS A 6 -12.41 0.51 14.13
C LYS A 6 -11.46 0.11 15.25
N TYR A 7 -10.58 -0.88 15.03
CA TYR A 7 -9.76 -1.44 16.10
C TYR A 7 -8.27 -1.38 15.79
N LEU A 8 -7.80 -1.97 14.69
CA LEU A 8 -6.35 -2.13 14.50
C LEU A 8 -5.66 -0.82 14.10
N ILE A 9 -6.15 -0.12 13.08
CA ILE A 9 -5.59 1.16 12.62
C ILE A 9 -5.84 2.25 13.66
N ALA A 10 -7.05 2.30 14.23
CA ALA A 10 -7.42 3.31 15.22
C ALA A 10 -6.58 3.27 16.50
N ASN A 11 -6.16 2.07 16.94
CA ASN A 11 -5.38 1.89 18.16
C ASN A 11 -3.87 1.69 17.90
N ALA A 12 -3.41 1.75 16.64
CA ALA A 12 -1.99 1.64 16.32
C ALA A 12 -1.24 2.92 16.69
N THR A 13 -0.50 2.88 17.79
CA THR A 13 0.37 3.97 18.26
C THR A 13 1.76 3.92 17.64
N ASN A 14 2.25 2.73 17.30
CA ASN A 14 3.53 2.53 16.61
C ASN A 14 3.35 2.73 15.09
N PRO A 15 4.17 3.60 14.44
CA PRO A 15 4.19 3.76 12.99
C PRO A 15 4.31 2.45 12.21
N GLU A 16 5.12 1.48 12.67
CA GLU A 16 5.28 0.20 11.97
C GLU A 16 3.96 -0.58 11.90
N SER A 17 3.26 -0.68 13.04
CA SER A 17 1.95 -1.35 13.11
C SER A 17 0.92 -0.63 12.25
N LYS A 18 0.91 0.71 12.27
CA LYS A 18 0.00 1.51 11.45
C LYS A 18 0.23 1.29 9.96
N VAL A 19 1.49 1.32 9.52
CA VAL A 19 1.87 1.01 8.12
C VAL A 19 1.49 -0.41 7.75
N PHE A 20 1.71 -1.38 8.64
CA PHE A 20 1.36 -2.77 8.40
C PHE A 20 -0.16 -2.96 8.21
N TYR A 21 -0.99 -2.35 9.07
CA TYR A 21 -2.46 -2.47 8.95
C TYR A 21 -3.02 -1.71 7.74
N LEU A 22 -2.48 -0.54 7.41
CA LEU A 22 -2.86 0.19 6.20
C LEU A 22 -2.44 -0.58 4.93
N LYS A 23 -1.25 -1.20 4.93
CA LYS A 23 -0.84 -2.12 3.86
C LYS A 23 -1.83 -3.27 3.71
N MET A 24 -2.22 -3.92 4.82
CA MET A 24 -3.21 -5.00 4.79
C MET A 24 -4.57 -4.53 4.25
N LYS A 25 -4.99 -3.31 4.59
CA LYS A 25 -6.21 -2.68 4.04
C LYS A 25 -6.09 -2.49 2.52
N GLY A 26 -4.96 -1.99 2.03
CA GLY A 26 -4.66 -1.87 0.60
C GLY A 26 -4.70 -3.24 -0.10
N ASP A 27 -4.03 -4.25 0.47
CA ASP A 27 -4.02 -5.61 -0.06
C ASP A 27 -5.45 -6.18 -0.16
N TYR A 28 -6.27 -6.01 0.89
CA TYR A 28 -7.66 -6.48 0.88
C TYR A 28 -8.48 -5.86 -0.27
N PHE A 29 -8.41 -4.53 -0.44
CA PHE A 29 -9.12 -3.86 -1.53
C PHE A 29 -8.54 -4.22 -2.89
N ARG A 30 -7.22 -4.43 -3.02
CA ARG A 30 -6.61 -4.92 -4.25
C ARG A 30 -7.22 -6.25 -4.68
N TYR A 31 -7.28 -7.24 -3.77
CA TYR A 31 -7.89 -8.53 -4.09
C TYR A 31 -9.39 -8.41 -4.41
N LEU A 32 -10.10 -7.49 -3.74
CA LEU A 32 -11.50 -7.24 -4.07
C LEU A 32 -11.66 -6.61 -5.47
N ALA A 33 -10.70 -5.78 -5.93
CA ALA A 33 -10.73 -5.15 -7.25
C ALA A 33 -10.53 -6.14 -8.40
N GLU A 34 -9.94 -7.31 -8.14
CA GLU A 34 -9.77 -8.40 -9.10
C GLU A 34 -11.10 -9.05 -9.48
N VAL A 35 -12.08 -9.03 -8.57
CA VAL A 35 -13.40 -9.67 -8.74
C VAL A 35 -14.55 -8.68 -8.90
N ALA A 36 -14.35 -7.41 -8.53
CA ALA A 36 -15.37 -6.37 -8.64
C ALA A 36 -15.60 -5.92 -10.09
N CYS A 37 -16.83 -5.51 -10.40
CA CYS A 37 -17.25 -5.03 -11.73
C CYS A 37 -17.90 -3.64 -11.63
N GLY A 38 -17.90 -2.90 -12.75
CA GLY A 38 -18.59 -1.60 -12.84
C GLY A 38 -18.10 -0.57 -11.81
N ASP A 39 -19.03 0.16 -11.22
CA ASP A 39 -18.74 1.25 -10.27
C ASP A 39 -18.11 0.76 -8.97
N ASP A 40 -18.47 -0.44 -8.50
CA ASP A 40 -17.89 -1.06 -7.32
C ASP A 40 -16.38 -1.31 -7.50
N ARG A 41 -15.96 -1.65 -8.72
CA ARG A 41 -14.54 -1.81 -9.03
C ARG A 41 -13.79 -0.49 -8.87
N LYS A 42 -14.34 0.61 -9.39
CA LYS A 42 -13.70 1.93 -9.30
C LYS A 42 -13.52 2.36 -7.85
N GLN A 43 -14.56 2.27 -7.03
CA GLN A 43 -14.47 2.63 -5.61
C GLN A 43 -13.47 1.74 -4.86
N THR A 44 -13.43 0.45 -5.19
CA THR A 44 -12.49 -0.50 -4.59
C THR A 44 -11.04 -0.15 -4.93
N ILE A 45 -10.76 0.25 -6.17
CA ILE A 45 -9.45 0.71 -6.62
C ILE A 45 -9.02 1.96 -5.87
N GLU A 46 -9.91 2.96 -5.75
CA GLU A 46 -9.64 4.20 -5.02
C GLU A 46 -9.33 3.93 -3.55
N ASN A 47 -10.08 3.02 -2.91
CA ASN A 47 -9.84 2.62 -1.53
C ASN A 47 -8.49 1.90 -1.34
N SER A 48 -8.14 1.00 -2.26
CA SER A 48 -6.85 0.31 -2.28
C SER A 48 -5.69 1.32 -2.40
N GLN A 49 -5.79 2.22 -3.38
CA GLN A 49 -4.78 3.24 -3.63
C GLN A 49 -4.62 4.18 -2.44
N GLY A 50 -5.73 4.64 -1.85
CA GLY A 50 -5.69 5.52 -0.67
C GLY A 50 -4.99 4.86 0.51
N ALA A 51 -5.29 3.60 0.80
CA ALA A 51 -4.66 2.87 1.90
C ALA A 51 -3.15 2.65 1.69
N TYR A 52 -2.75 2.27 0.47
CA TYR A 52 -1.32 2.14 0.14
C TYR A 52 -0.59 3.48 0.19
N GLN A 53 -1.20 4.56 -0.31
CA GLN A 53 -0.58 5.89 -0.30
C GLN A 53 -0.38 6.39 1.13
N GLU A 54 -1.39 6.25 2.00
CA GLU A 54 -1.26 6.62 3.42
C GLU A 54 -0.16 5.80 4.12
N ALA A 55 -0.13 4.48 3.90
CA ALA A 55 0.93 3.62 4.42
C ALA A 55 2.32 4.08 3.91
N PHE A 56 2.40 4.46 2.63
CA PHE A 56 3.65 4.86 1.99
C PHE A 56 4.18 6.17 2.57
N ASP A 57 3.32 7.16 2.75
CA ASP A 57 3.68 8.46 3.31
C ASP A 57 4.15 8.36 4.76
N ILE A 58 3.47 7.55 5.59
CA ILE A 58 3.90 7.27 6.96
C ILE A 58 5.25 6.54 6.95
N SER A 59 5.39 5.49 6.14
CA SER A 59 6.64 4.71 6.08
C SER A 59 7.83 5.55 5.62
N LYS A 60 7.61 6.51 4.72
CA LYS A 60 8.65 7.41 4.22
C LYS A 60 9.16 8.35 5.31
N LYS A 61 8.26 8.79 6.18
CA LYS A 61 8.57 9.74 7.26
C LYS A 61 9.16 9.05 8.50
N GLU A 62 8.63 7.89 8.87
CA GLU A 62 8.87 7.29 10.19
C GLU A 62 9.76 6.03 10.15
N MET A 63 10.17 5.55 8.96
CA MET A 63 10.89 4.28 8.82
C MET A 63 12.11 4.40 7.90
N GLN A 64 13.18 3.66 8.20
CA GLN A 64 14.36 3.59 7.34
C GLN A 64 14.03 2.97 5.97
N PRO A 65 14.67 3.40 4.86
CA PRO A 65 14.41 2.85 3.54
C PRO A 65 14.64 1.33 3.43
N THR A 66 15.55 0.79 4.24
CA THR A 66 15.88 -0.65 4.33
C THR A 66 14.89 -1.45 5.18
N HIS A 67 13.91 -0.80 5.82
CA HIS A 67 13.00 -1.48 6.75
C HIS A 67 12.11 -2.50 6.01
N PRO A 68 12.02 -3.77 6.48
CA PRO A 68 11.28 -4.84 5.78
C PRO A 68 9.82 -4.51 5.45
N ILE A 69 9.08 -3.93 6.40
CA ILE A 69 7.69 -3.52 6.19
C ILE A 69 7.58 -2.46 5.08
N ARG A 70 8.51 -1.50 5.01
CA ARG A 70 8.52 -0.44 3.99
C ARG A 70 8.84 -1.01 2.60
N LEU A 71 9.81 -1.92 2.53
CA LEU A 71 10.13 -2.64 1.30
C LEU A 71 8.94 -3.50 0.82
N GLY A 72 8.34 -4.27 1.72
CA GLY A 72 7.17 -5.11 1.41
C GLY A 72 5.93 -4.29 1.03
N LEU A 73 5.73 -3.12 1.63
CA LEU A 73 4.69 -2.19 1.23
C LEU A 73 4.90 -1.72 -0.21
N ALA A 74 6.09 -1.23 -0.52
CA ALA A 74 6.35 -0.65 -1.83
C ALA A 74 6.38 -1.71 -2.95
N LEU A 75 6.79 -2.94 -2.64
CA LEU A 75 6.58 -4.09 -3.53
C LEU A 75 5.09 -4.30 -3.83
N ASN A 76 4.26 -4.45 -2.80
CA ASN A 76 2.81 -4.68 -3.00
C ASN A 76 2.11 -3.52 -3.70
N PHE A 77 2.54 -2.28 -3.43
CA PHE A 77 2.00 -1.11 -4.10
C PHE A 77 2.43 -1.05 -5.58
N SER A 78 3.64 -1.52 -5.92
CA SER A 78 4.05 -1.65 -7.32
C SER A 78 3.23 -2.70 -8.08
N VAL A 79 2.92 -3.83 -7.43
CA VAL A 79 2.04 -4.87 -7.96
C VAL A 79 0.64 -4.30 -8.20
N PHE A 80 0.11 -3.50 -7.28
CA PHE A 80 -1.16 -2.79 -7.48
C PHE A 80 -1.14 -1.90 -8.74
N TYR A 81 -0.10 -1.09 -8.93
CA TYR A 81 0.03 -0.26 -10.13
C TYR A 81 0.08 -1.09 -11.42
N TYR A 82 0.78 -2.21 -11.38
CA TYR A 82 0.91 -3.09 -12.54
C TYR A 82 -0.39 -3.84 -12.85
N GLU A 83 -0.93 -4.59 -11.88
CA GLU A 83 -2.02 -5.54 -12.11
C GLU A 83 -3.41 -4.87 -12.10
N ILE A 84 -3.62 -3.86 -11.26
CA ILE A 84 -4.95 -3.25 -11.09
C ILE A 84 -5.14 -2.01 -11.95
N LEU A 85 -4.13 -1.14 -11.97
CA LEU A 85 -4.16 0.11 -12.71
C LEU A 85 -3.58 -0.01 -14.13
N ASN A 86 -3.01 -1.16 -14.49
CA ASN A 86 -2.35 -1.40 -15.78
C ASN A 86 -1.34 -0.29 -16.14
N ASN A 87 -0.58 0.17 -15.14
CA ASN A 87 0.39 1.25 -15.26
C ASN A 87 1.80 0.77 -14.88
N PRO A 88 2.49 0.08 -15.81
CA PRO A 88 3.80 -0.49 -15.56
C PRO A 88 4.89 0.56 -15.33
N GLU A 89 4.76 1.75 -15.92
CA GLU A 89 5.73 2.85 -15.74
C GLU A 89 5.77 3.34 -14.30
N LEU A 90 4.59 3.50 -13.69
CA LEU A 90 4.47 3.93 -12.31
C LEU A 90 4.92 2.84 -11.33
N ALA A 91 4.60 1.57 -11.62
CA ALA A 91 5.10 0.43 -10.86
C ALA A 91 6.63 0.39 -10.85
N CYS A 92 7.25 0.54 -12.02
CA CYS A 92 8.71 0.57 -12.17
C CYS A 92 9.32 1.76 -11.43
N THR A 93 8.72 2.96 -11.56
CA THR A 93 9.19 4.17 -10.87
C THR A 93 9.22 3.99 -9.34
N LEU A 94 8.20 3.33 -8.78
CA LEU A 94 8.14 3.05 -7.36
C LEU A 94 9.27 2.11 -6.91
N LEU A 95 9.51 1.03 -7.65
CA LEU A 95 10.58 0.07 -7.36
C LEU A 95 11.99 0.66 -7.55
N MET A 96 12.21 1.43 -8.62
CA MET A 96 13.48 2.12 -8.85
C MET A 96 13.82 3.06 -7.69
N ARG A 97 12.83 3.79 -7.19
CA ARG A 97 13.01 4.69 -6.05
C ARG A 97 13.36 3.94 -4.76
N LEU A 98 12.91 2.70 -4.57
CA LEU A 98 13.38 1.86 -3.46
C LEU A 98 14.85 1.47 -3.66
N SER A 99 15.20 0.98 -4.85
CA SER A 99 16.54 0.48 -5.13
C SER A 99 17.64 1.55 -4.95
N GLN A 100 17.36 2.80 -5.34
CA GLN A 100 18.28 3.92 -5.14
C GLN A 100 18.56 4.23 -3.67
N ASN A 101 17.57 4.01 -2.78
CA ASN A 101 17.72 4.25 -1.34
C ASN A 101 18.35 3.06 -0.59
N LEU A 102 18.68 1.97 -1.29
CA LEU A 102 19.38 0.81 -0.73
C LEU A 102 20.90 0.85 -1.01
N ILE A 103 21.35 1.70 -1.92
CA ILE A 103 22.73 1.75 -2.44
C ILE A 103 23.56 2.86 -1.77
N HIS A 104 22.96 3.69 -0.93
CA HIS A 104 23.60 4.74 -0.14
C HIS A 104 23.25 4.59 1.34
#